data_AF-A0A4D9F7C4-F1
#
_entry.id   AF-A0A4D9F7C4-F1
#
_cell.length_a   1.000
_cell.length_b   1.000
_cell.length_c   1.000
_cell.angle_alpha   90.00
_cell.angle_beta   90.00
_cell.angle_gamma   90.00
#
_symmetry.space_group_name_H-M   'P 1'
#
loop_
_entity.id
_entity.type
_entity.pdbx_description
1 polymer ?
#
loop_
_entity_poly.entity_id
_entity_poly.type
_entity_poly.pdbx_seq_one_letter_code
_entity_poly.pdbx_strand_id
1 'polypeptide(L)'
;MEVLRDRIKIIVDGCIDWSVDLKTYMALAGEPVRVKCALFYSYIRTNYSMAQSTGLRLMWYKNKGDLEEPIIFSEVRMSKDEDSIWFHSAELQDSGFYTCVLRNSTYCMKVSMSLTVAENESGLCYNSQIRYLEKSEVMKRKIISCPDIEDYKTSNQEPEVVWYKGISNADSTADASQHA
;
A
#
# COMPACT_ATOMS: atom_id res chain seq x y z
N MET A 1 -9.19 3.95 -25.79
CA MET A 1 -9.23 2.53 -25.40
C MET A 1 -9.42 2.49 -23.89
N GLU A 2 -10.64 2.80 -23.45
CA GLU A 2 -11.06 2.61 -22.06
C GLU A 2 -11.12 1.10 -21.84
N VAL A 3 -10.17 0.56 -21.09
CA VAL A 3 -10.30 -0.79 -20.57
C VAL A 3 -11.51 -0.75 -19.63
N LEU A 4 -12.62 -1.34 -20.08
CA LEU A 4 -13.71 -1.79 -19.24
C LEU A 4 -13.10 -2.61 -18.10
N ARG A 5 -12.77 -1.95 -16.98
CA ARG A 5 -12.47 -2.64 -15.74
C ARG A 5 -13.84 -3.06 -15.21
N ASP A 6 -14.25 -4.27 -15.54
CA ASP A 6 -15.31 -4.99 -14.84
C ASP A 6 -14.89 -5.13 -13.37
N ARG A 7 -15.04 -4.05 -12.61
CA ARG A 7 -14.80 -4.03 -11.17
C ARG A 7 -16.05 -4.60 -10.51
N ILE A 8 -15.88 -5.77 -9.90
CA ILE A 8 -16.95 -6.52 -9.26
C ILE A 8 -17.52 -5.65 -8.15
N LYS A 9 -18.73 -5.12 -8.37
CA LYS A 9 -19.51 -4.39 -7.39
C LYS A 9 -20.55 -5.35 -6.82
N ILE A 10 -20.48 -5.59 -5.52
CA ILE A 10 -21.42 -6.46 -4.81
C ILE A 10 -22.19 -5.60 -3.81
N ILE A 11 -23.43 -5.98 -3.49
CA ILE A 11 -24.17 -5.40 -2.38
C ILE A 11 -24.17 -6.44 -1.27
N VAL A 12 -23.45 -6.17 -0.18
CA VAL A 12 -23.35 -7.04 1.00
C VAL A 12 -23.86 -6.25 2.21
N ASP A 13 -24.88 -6.77 2.90
CA ASP A 13 -25.52 -6.12 4.05
C ASP A 13 -25.93 -4.65 3.80
N GLY A 14 -26.35 -4.35 2.57
CA GLY A 14 -26.73 -3.00 2.14
C GLY A 14 -25.56 -2.04 1.90
N CYS A 15 -24.32 -2.52 1.95
CA CYS A 15 -23.13 -1.76 1.61
C CYS A 15 -22.66 -2.07 0.19
N ILE A 16 -22.23 -1.03 -0.55
CA ILE A 16 -21.57 -1.21 -1.84
C ILE A 16 -20.16 -1.72 -1.60
N ASP A 17 -19.89 -2.96 -1.98
CA ASP A 17 -18.58 -3.60 -1.86
C ASP A 17 -17.86 -3.60 -3.20
N TRP A 18 -16.70 -2.94 -3.27
CA TRP A 18 -15.83 -2.90 -4.44
C TRP A 18 -14.80 -4.03 -4.47
N SER A 19 -14.94 -5.02 -3.57
CA SER A 19 -14.02 -6.13 -3.42
C SER A 19 -12.60 -5.64 -3.07
N VAL A 20 -11.57 -6.29 -3.60
CA VAL A 20 -10.17 -5.98 -3.34
C VAL A 20 -9.64 -4.98 -4.38
N ASP A 21 -9.00 -3.90 -3.92
CA ASP A 21 -8.31 -2.95 -4.81
C ASP A 21 -7.10 -3.60 -5.49
N LEU A 22 -6.76 -3.11 -6.68
CA LEU A 22 -5.63 -3.63 -7.45
C LEU A 22 -4.28 -3.21 -6.87
N LYS A 23 -4.20 -2.09 -6.14
CA LYS A 23 -2.97 -1.69 -5.47
C LYS A 23 -2.72 -2.63 -4.29
N THR A 24 -1.55 -3.25 -4.29
CA THR A 24 -1.06 -4.06 -3.17
C THR A 24 0.01 -3.27 -2.41
N TYR A 25 0.00 -3.39 -1.09
CA TYR A 25 1.00 -2.80 -0.21
C TYR A 25 1.96 -3.91 0.24
N MET A 26 3.23 -3.59 0.28
CA MET A 26 4.30 -4.52 0.65
C MET A 26 5.25 -3.83 1.61
N ALA A 27 5.72 -4.55 2.62
CA ALA A 27 6.73 -4.06 3.56
C ALA A 27 7.59 -5.22 4.08
N LEU A 28 8.86 -4.94 4.41
CA LEU A 28 9.63 -5.86 5.23
C LEU A 28 9.23 -5.71 6.70
N ALA A 29 9.33 -6.80 7.46
CA ALA A 29 9.09 -6.75 8.91
C ALA A 29 10.04 -5.74 9.58
N GLY A 30 9.47 -4.87 10.41
CA GLY A 30 10.16 -3.76 11.07
C GLY A 30 10.14 -2.44 10.29
N GLU A 31 9.81 -2.45 9.00
CA GLU A 31 9.71 -1.23 8.19
C GLU A 31 8.34 -0.54 8.37
N PRO A 32 8.28 0.80 8.21
CA PRO A 32 7.01 1.49 8.19
C PRO A 32 6.24 1.23 6.89
N VAL A 33 4.90 1.31 6.95
CA VAL A 33 4.04 1.27 5.76
C VAL A 33 2.75 2.06 5.99
N ARG A 34 2.34 2.84 4.98
CA ARG A 34 1.09 3.62 5.01
C ARG A 34 0.07 3.04 4.04
N VAL A 35 -1.00 2.44 4.57
CA VAL A 35 -2.10 1.88 3.77
C VAL A 35 -3.20 2.93 3.63
N LYS A 36 -3.40 3.46 2.42
CA LYS A 36 -4.45 4.46 2.13
C LYS A 36 -5.74 3.79 1.68
N CYS A 37 -6.88 4.35 2.09
CA CYS A 37 -8.18 3.85 1.68
C CYS A 37 -8.40 4.08 0.18
N ALA A 38 -8.59 2.98 -0.57
CA ALA A 38 -8.69 3.03 -2.03
C ALA A 38 -9.86 3.86 -2.55
N LEU A 39 -10.91 4.01 -1.73
CA LEU A 39 -12.06 4.82 -2.08
C LEU A 39 -11.64 6.22 -2.56
N PHE A 40 -10.80 6.91 -1.80
CA PHE A 40 -10.46 8.31 -2.04
C PHE A 40 -9.54 8.55 -3.24
N TYR A 41 -8.72 7.57 -3.63
CA TYR A 41 -7.82 7.71 -4.79
C TYR A 41 -8.32 7.03 -6.06
N SER A 42 -9.37 6.19 -6.01
CA SER A 42 -9.80 5.39 -7.17
C SER A 42 -11.30 5.24 -7.41
N TYR A 43 -12.15 5.31 -6.38
CA TYR A 43 -13.57 4.95 -6.52
C TYR A 43 -14.54 6.13 -6.33
N ILE A 44 -14.14 7.14 -5.56
CA ILE A 44 -14.91 8.38 -5.37
C ILE A 44 -14.07 9.59 -5.73
N ARG A 45 -14.74 10.70 -6.06
CA ARG A 45 -14.10 11.97 -6.41
C ARG A 45 -13.85 12.88 -5.20
N THR A 46 -14.59 12.67 -4.12
CA THR A 46 -14.46 13.45 -2.89
C THR A 46 -13.26 12.97 -2.08
N ASN A 47 -12.52 13.90 -1.47
CA ASN A 47 -11.44 13.57 -0.53
C ASN A 47 -11.98 13.31 0.89
N TYR A 48 -11.09 12.90 1.78
CA TYR A 48 -11.42 12.57 3.18
C TYR A 48 -12.13 13.71 3.92
N SER A 49 -11.57 14.91 3.90
CA SER A 49 -12.11 16.07 4.62
C SER A 49 -13.50 16.47 4.13
N MET A 50 -13.76 16.38 2.83
CA MET A 50 -15.09 16.63 2.25
C MET A 50 -16.08 15.52 2.63
N ALA A 51 -15.66 14.25 2.62
CA ALA A 51 -16.53 13.15 3.04
C ALA A 51 -16.95 13.33 4.51
N GLN A 52 -16.00 13.69 5.39
CA GLN A 52 -16.27 13.96 6.80
C GLN A 52 -17.23 15.15 6.98
N SER A 53 -17.06 16.25 6.23
CA SER A 53 -17.93 17.43 6.34
C SER A 53 -19.38 17.17 5.90
N THR A 54 -19.60 16.19 5.04
CA THR A 54 -20.94 15.71 4.63
C THR A 54 -21.54 14.67 5.57
N GLY A 55 -20.86 14.36 6.68
CA GLY A 55 -21.34 13.44 7.72
C GLY A 55 -21.05 11.96 7.45
N LEU A 56 -20.24 11.62 6.44
CA LEU A 56 -19.74 10.26 6.24
C LEU A 56 -18.61 9.95 7.21
N ARG A 57 -18.63 8.76 7.81
CA ARG A 57 -17.60 8.29 8.74
C ARG A 57 -16.76 7.20 8.09
N LEU A 58 -15.45 7.31 8.21
CA LEU A 58 -14.48 6.29 7.79
C LEU A 58 -14.13 5.37 8.95
N MET A 59 -14.40 4.08 8.77
CA MET A 59 -14.08 2.99 9.68
C MET A 59 -13.16 1.99 8.99
N TRP A 60 -12.37 1.28 9.78
CA TRP A 60 -11.39 0.32 9.29
C TRP A 60 -11.58 -1.04 9.97
N TYR A 61 -11.50 -2.08 9.16
CA TYR A 61 -11.61 -3.47 9.58
C TYR A 61 -10.45 -4.28 9.02
N LYS A 62 -10.02 -5.30 9.75
CA LYS A 62 -9.04 -6.27 9.28
C LYS A 62 -9.70 -7.63 9.17
N ASN A 63 -9.41 -8.35 8.10
CA ASN A 63 -9.89 -9.72 7.97
C ASN A 63 -9.10 -10.65 8.90
N LYS A 64 -9.79 -11.61 9.52
CA LYS A 64 -9.21 -12.65 10.35
C LYS A 64 -9.94 -13.95 10.08
N GLY A 65 -9.42 -14.73 9.14
CA GLY A 65 -10.18 -15.82 8.53
C GLY A 65 -11.38 -15.24 7.77
N ASP A 66 -12.58 -15.74 8.08
CA ASP A 66 -13.83 -15.33 7.44
C ASP A 66 -14.52 -14.13 8.13
N LEU A 67 -13.94 -13.59 9.20
CA LEU A 67 -14.52 -12.48 9.99
C LEU A 67 -13.80 -11.15 9.72
N GLU A 68 -14.56 -10.06 9.68
CA GLU A 68 -14.03 -8.69 9.68
C GLU A 68 -14.10 -8.13 11.12
N GLU A 69 -12.94 -7.89 11.74
CA GLU A 69 -12.83 -7.30 13.09
C GLU A 69 -12.48 -5.81 12.98
N PRO A 70 -13.12 -4.91 13.77
CA PRO A 70 -12.74 -3.50 13.77
C PRO A 70 -11.31 -3.32 14.28
N ILE A 71 -10.57 -2.43 13.65
CA ILE A 71 -9.17 -2.18 14.02
C ILE A 71 -9.11 -1.31 15.27
N ILE A 72 -8.37 -1.77 16.28
CA ILE A 72 -8.03 -1.00 17.48
C ILE A 72 -6.65 -0.38 17.24
N PHE A 73 -6.63 0.93 17.04
CA PHE A 73 -5.39 1.67 16.83
C PHE A 73 -4.60 1.80 18.14
N SER A 74 -3.29 1.58 18.04
CA SER A 74 -2.33 1.85 19.11
C SER A 74 -1.39 2.95 18.63
N GLU A 75 -1.45 4.14 19.25
CA GLU A 75 -0.68 5.31 18.79
C GLU A 75 0.84 5.06 18.67
N VAL A 76 1.36 4.02 19.34
CA VAL A 76 2.77 3.64 19.31
C VAL A 76 3.15 2.87 18.03
N ARG A 77 2.34 1.90 17.61
CA ARG A 77 2.71 0.96 16.53
C ARG A 77 1.85 1.16 15.28
N MET A 78 0.55 1.36 15.47
CA MET A 78 -0.44 1.43 14.41
C MET A 78 -1.42 2.57 14.67
N SER A 79 -1.26 3.67 13.95
CA SER A 79 -2.08 4.86 14.09
C SER A 79 -3.03 5.05 12.90
N LYS A 80 -4.13 5.76 13.14
CA LYS A 80 -5.00 6.25 12.06
C LYS A 80 -4.60 7.68 11.74
N ASP A 81 -4.36 7.96 10.47
CA ASP A 81 -4.05 9.28 9.96
C ASP A 81 -4.94 9.59 8.76
N GLU A 82 -5.87 10.53 8.91
CA GLU A 82 -6.87 10.87 7.91
C GLU A 82 -7.59 9.62 7.31
N ASP A 83 -7.36 9.36 6.02
CA ASP A 83 -7.89 8.24 5.25
C ASP A 83 -6.95 7.03 5.18
N SER A 84 -5.96 6.98 6.06
CA SER A 84 -4.90 5.97 6.03
C SER A 84 -4.65 5.33 7.40
N ILE A 85 -4.09 4.13 7.36
CA ILE A 85 -3.50 3.45 8.51
C ILE A 85 -1.99 3.54 8.35
N TRP A 86 -1.30 4.01 9.40
CA TRP A 86 0.14 3.97 9.50
C TRP A 86 0.57 2.83 10.39
N PHE A 87 1.39 1.96 9.86
CA PHE A 87 2.20 1.03 10.62
C PHE A 87 3.58 1.67 10.78
N HIS A 88 3.94 2.06 11.99
CA HIS A 88 5.27 2.61 12.28
C HIS A 88 6.35 1.52 12.29
N SER A 89 5.95 0.28 12.55
CA SER A 89 6.76 -0.93 12.45
C SER A 89 5.84 -2.08 12.07
N ALA A 90 5.94 -2.55 10.83
CA ALA A 90 5.16 -3.66 10.31
C ALA A 90 5.60 -4.99 10.93
N GLU A 91 4.64 -5.85 11.27
CA GLU A 91 4.89 -7.19 11.80
C GLU A 91 4.33 -8.24 10.84
N LEU A 92 4.87 -9.46 10.84
CA LEU A 92 4.39 -10.55 9.96
C LEU A 92 2.87 -10.79 10.08
N GLN A 93 2.35 -10.69 11.31
CA GLN A 93 0.93 -10.84 11.61
C GLN A 93 0.06 -9.71 11.04
N ASP A 94 0.65 -8.61 10.58
CA ASP A 94 -0.07 -7.52 9.92
C ASP A 94 -0.46 -7.87 8.48
N SER A 95 0.10 -8.92 7.89
CA SER A 95 -0.34 -9.40 6.57
C SER A 95 -1.83 -9.71 6.54
N GLY A 96 -2.52 -9.30 5.49
CA GLY A 96 -3.95 -9.53 5.32
C GLY A 96 -4.66 -8.43 4.54
N PHE A 97 -5.99 -8.47 4.60
CA PHE A 97 -6.87 -7.50 3.96
C PHE A 97 -7.38 -6.48 4.97
N TYR A 98 -7.23 -5.21 4.60
CA TYR A 98 -7.69 -4.06 5.36
C TYR A 98 -8.86 -3.41 4.63
N THR A 99 -10.06 -3.53 5.19
CA THR A 99 -11.28 -2.99 4.59
C THR A 99 -11.53 -1.58 5.15
N CYS A 100 -11.55 -0.57 4.28
CA CYS A 100 -12.05 0.75 4.65
C CYS A 100 -13.54 0.86 4.30
N VAL A 101 -14.35 1.29 5.26
CA VAL A 101 -15.80 1.45 5.13
C VAL A 101 -16.15 2.92 5.34
N LEU A 102 -16.74 3.53 4.32
CA LEU A 102 -17.25 4.90 4.37
C LEU A 102 -18.78 4.86 4.48
N ARG A 103 -19.34 5.34 5.59
CA ARG A 103 -20.76 5.14 5.93
C ARG A 103 -21.42 6.33 6.62
N ASN A 104 -22.69 6.57 6.30
CA ASN A 104 -23.63 7.36 7.11
C ASN A 104 -24.96 6.57 7.27
N SER A 105 -26.05 7.23 7.64
CA SER A 105 -27.35 6.57 7.89
C SER A 105 -27.98 5.92 6.65
N THR A 106 -27.72 6.42 5.43
CA THR A 106 -28.36 5.96 4.19
C THR A 106 -27.38 5.47 3.13
N TYR A 107 -26.08 5.70 3.33
CA TYR A 107 -25.03 5.40 2.37
C TYR A 107 -23.93 4.57 3.02
N CYS A 108 -23.49 3.52 2.33
CA CYS A 108 -22.37 2.69 2.73
C CYS A 108 -21.61 2.22 1.50
N MET A 109 -20.30 2.37 1.54
CA MET A 109 -19.38 1.82 0.55
C MET A 109 -18.12 1.28 1.23
N LYS A 110 -17.57 0.19 0.72
CA LYS A 110 -16.35 -0.42 1.22
C LYS A 110 -15.47 -0.96 0.11
N VAL A 111 -14.18 -1.06 0.41
CA VAL A 111 -13.15 -1.68 -0.43
C VAL A 111 -12.05 -2.23 0.47
N SER A 112 -11.44 -3.34 0.07
CA SER A 112 -10.34 -3.97 0.79
C SER A 112 -9.01 -3.70 0.10
N MET A 113 -7.98 -3.34 0.86
CA MET A 113 -6.60 -3.23 0.38
C MET A 113 -5.81 -4.44 0.91
N SER A 114 -4.92 -4.98 0.09
CA SER A 114 -4.04 -6.08 0.48
C SER A 114 -2.71 -5.54 1.00
N LEU A 115 -2.27 -6.04 2.17
CA LEU A 115 -0.94 -5.80 2.73
C LEU A 115 -0.22 -7.14 2.90
N THR A 116 1.00 -7.23 2.37
CA THR A 116 1.91 -8.35 2.59
C THR A 116 3.14 -7.88 3.35
N VAL A 117 3.41 -8.48 4.51
CA VAL A 117 4.62 -8.24 5.30
C VAL A 117 5.47 -9.50 5.31
N ALA A 118 6.75 -9.37 4.97
CA ALA A 118 7.67 -10.51 4.91
C ALA A 118 8.99 -10.22 5.61
N GLU A 119 9.69 -11.26 6.05
CA GLU A 119 11.06 -11.14 6.53
C GLU A 119 12.05 -11.19 5.38
N ASN A 120 13.24 -10.64 5.60
CA ASN A 120 14.37 -10.84 4.69
C ASN A 120 14.68 -12.34 4.53
N GLU A 121 15.00 -12.76 3.32
CA GLU A 121 15.55 -14.10 3.09
C GLU A 121 16.94 -14.22 3.75
N SER A 122 17.30 -15.42 4.19
CA SER A 122 18.56 -15.65 4.91
C SER A 122 19.77 -15.20 4.11
N GLY A 123 20.49 -14.20 4.63
CA GLY A 123 21.69 -13.63 3.99
C GLY A 123 21.41 -12.59 2.90
N LEU A 124 20.15 -12.18 2.71
CA LEU A 124 19.72 -11.16 1.75
C LEU A 124 19.09 -9.96 2.46
N CYS A 125 19.04 -8.82 1.78
CA CYS A 125 18.37 -7.59 2.26
C CYS A 125 16.99 -7.39 1.62
N TYR A 126 16.44 -8.44 1.03
CA TYR A 126 15.14 -8.43 0.35
C TYR A 126 14.44 -9.78 0.52
N ASN A 127 13.16 -9.81 0.15
CA ASN A 127 12.38 -11.03 0.05
C ASN A 127 11.87 -11.20 -1.39
N SER A 128 12.03 -12.39 -1.98
CA SER A 128 11.71 -12.64 -3.39
C SER A 128 10.20 -12.62 -3.69
N GLN A 129 9.35 -12.73 -2.66
CA GLN A 129 7.89 -12.68 -2.80
C GLN A 129 7.36 -11.24 -2.90
N ILE A 130 8.02 -10.27 -2.29
CA ILE A 130 7.61 -8.86 -2.25
C ILE A 130 8.60 -7.95 -3.00
N ARG A 131 8.62 -8.08 -4.33
CA ARG A 131 9.55 -7.35 -5.20
C ARG A 131 8.85 -6.64 -6.35
N TYR A 132 9.42 -5.51 -6.77
CA TYR A 132 8.99 -4.81 -7.97
C TYR A 132 9.61 -5.47 -9.21
N LEU A 133 8.77 -5.81 -10.17
CA LEU A 133 9.21 -6.38 -11.44
C LEU A 133 9.29 -5.28 -12.50
N GLU A 134 10.50 -4.94 -12.91
CA GLU A 134 10.77 -4.02 -14.01
C GLU A 134 11.28 -4.77 -15.23
N LYS A 135 10.79 -4.38 -16.42
CA LYS A 135 11.29 -4.88 -17.70
C LYS A 135 11.97 -3.74 -18.44
N SER A 136 13.09 -4.05 -19.09
CA SER A 136 13.80 -3.12 -19.96
C SER A 136 14.07 -3.77 -21.31
N GLU A 137 14.05 -2.95 -22.35
CA GLU A 137 14.48 -3.36 -23.68
C GLU A 137 16.00 -3.31 -23.78
N VAL A 138 16.57 -4.24 -24.55
CA VAL A 138 18.01 -4.27 -24.84
C VAL A 138 18.40 -2.98 -25.58
N MET A 139 19.55 -2.40 -25.21
CA MET A 139 20.10 -1.15 -25.78
C MET A 139 19.31 0.13 -25.50
N LYS A 140 18.22 0.08 -24.71
CA LYS A 140 17.53 1.30 -24.26
C LYS A 140 17.93 1.63 -22.83
N ARG A 141 18.09 2.94 -22.56
CA ARG A 141 18.29 3.44 -21.19
C ARG A 141 16.99 3.27 -20.40
N LYS A 142 17.08 2.68 -19.21
CA LYS A 142 16.00 2.62 -18.23
C LYS A 142 16.42 3.37 -16.97
N ILE A 143 15.51 4.18 -16.46
CA ILE A 143 15.64 4.80 -15.13
C ILE A 143 14.81 3.95 -14.17
N ILE A 144 15.43 3.54 -13.07
CA ILE A 144 14.77 2.84 -11.97
C ILE A 144 14.68 3.85 -10.83
N SER A 145 13.46 4.06 -10.33
CA SER A 145 13.19 4.95 -9.19
C SER A 145 12.84 4.10 -7.97
N CYS A 146 13.16 4.59 -6.77
CA CYS A 146 12.73 3.93 -5.54
C CYS A 146 11.20 4.14 -5.40
N PRO A 147 10.40 3.07 -5.48
CA PRO A 147 8.94 3.19 -5.53
C PRO A 147 8.34 3.47 -4.14
N ASP A 148 7.11 4.02 -4.14
CA ASP A 148 6.29 4.21 -2.93
C ASP A 148 6.94 5.01 -1.78
N ILE A 149 7.96 5.84 -2.05
CA ILE A 149 8.65 6.65 -1.04
C ILE A 149 7.97 7.99 -0.70
N GLU A 150 6.92 8.37 -1.43
CA GLU A 150 6.30 9.70 -1.34
C GLU A 150 5.80 10.04 0.06
N ASP A 151 5.34 9.03 0.80
CA ASP A 151 4.82 9.20 2.16
C ASP A 151 5.93 9.46 3.20
N TYR A 152 7.20 9.23 2.87
CA TYR A 152 8.35 9.44 3.77
C TYR A 152 9.10 10.75 3.51
N LYS A 153 8.69 11.51 2.50
CA LYS A 153 9.30 12.80 2.19
C LYS A 153 8.80 13.86 3.15
N THR A 154 9.72 14.59 3.77
CA THR A 154 9.38 15.83 4.49
C THR A 154 9.42 17.00 3.52
N SER A 155 8.64 18.07 3.77
CA SER A 155 8.28 19.08 2.76
C SER A 155 9.42 19.83 2.08
N ASN A 156 10.69 19.62 2.47
CA ASN A 156 11.86 20.30 1.93
C ASN A 156 13.10 19.40 1.76
N GLN A 157 13.01 18.08 1.95
CA GLN A 157 14.17 17.19 1.85
C GLN A 157 13.81 15.90 1.11
N GLU A 158 14.53 15.65 0.02
CA GLU A 158 14.52 14.33 -0.61
C GLU A 158 15.25 13.35 0.29
N PRO A 159 14.73 12.12 0.48
CA PRO A 159 15.39 11.12 1.28
C PRO A 159 16.71 10.74 0.60
N GLU A 160 17.74 10.52 1.41
CA GLU A 160 18.99 9.95 0.92
C GLU A 160 18.74 8.48 0.57
N VAL A 161 18.85 8.14 -0.71
CA VAL A 161 18.63 6.78 -1.22
C VAL A 161 19.96 6.16 -1.62
N VAL A 162 20.31 5.04 -0.99
CA VAL A 162 21.49 4.23 -1.34
C VAL A 162 21.03 3.00 -2.13
N TRP A 163 21.70 2.74 -3.25
CA TRP A 163 21.36 1.62 -4.14
C TRP A 163 22.32 0.44 -3.95
N TYR A 164 21.75 -0.77 -4.00
CA TYR A 164 22.48 -2.03 -3.90
C TYR A 164 22.20 -2.89 -5.13
N LYS A 165 23.22 -3.63 -5.58
CA LYS A 165 23.06 -4.67 -6.60
C LYS A 165 23.34 -6.02 -5.92
N GLY A 166 22.29 -6.80 -5.69
CA GLY A 166 22.37 -7.95 -4.79
C GLY A 166 22.52 -7.48 -3.34
N ILE A 167 23.58 -7.90 -2.66
CA ILE A 167 23.90 -7.50 -1.27
C ILE A 167 25.08 -6.52 -1.18
N SER A 168 25.68 -6.15 -2.30
CA SER A 168 26.81 -5.21 -2.37
C SER A 168 26.35 -3.81 -2.77
N ASN A 169 26.95 -2.78 -2.15
CA ASN A 169 26.76 -1.38 -2.54
C ASN A 169 26.95 -1.25 -4.05
N ALA A 170 25.96 -0.69 -4.74
CA ALA A 170 26.14 -0.31 -6.13
C ALA A 170 26.86 1.03 -6.13
N ASP A 171 28.17 1.04 -6.38
CA ASP A 171 28.85 2.29 -6.68
C ASP A 171 28.15 2.94 -7.88
N SER A 172 27.83 4.22 -7.75
CA SER A 172 27.20 5.04 -8.80
C SER A 172 28.05 5.20 -10.08
N THR A 173 29.21 4.54 -10.12
CA THR A 173 30.15 4.47 -11.24
C THR A 173 30.34 3.06 -11.81
N ALA A 174 29.56 2.06 -11.37
CA ALA A 174 29.65 0.70 -11.92
C ALA A 174 28.96 0.61 -13.30
N ASP A 175 29.74 1.00 -14.29
CA ASP A 175 29.77 0.57 -15.68
C ASP A 175 28.88 -0.65 -16.00
N ALA A 176 27.92 -0.47 -16.92
CA ALA A 176 27.13 -1.54 -17.51
C ALA A 176 27.95 -2.31 -18.56
N SER A 177 29.13 -2.77 -18.16
CA SER A 177 30.04 -3.54 -19.00
C SER A 177 30.64 -4.70 -18.22
N GLN A 178 29.85 -5.77 -18.08
CA GLN A 178 30.24 -7.16 -17.76
C GLN A 178 28.92 -7.94 -17.52
N HIS A 179 28.49 -8.94 -18.26
CA HIS A 179 29.08 -9.79 -19.30
C HIS A 179 27.97 -10.23 -20.28
N ALA A 180 28.42 -10.72 -21.44
CA ALA A 180 27.66 -11.34 -22.52
C ALA A 180 26.85 -12.57 -22.09
#